data_AF-S2XWE3-F1
#
_entry.id   AF-S2XWE3-F1
#
_cell.length_a   1.000
_cell.length_b   1.000
_cell.length_c   1.000
_cell.angle_alpha   90.00
_cell.angle_beta   90.00
_cell.angle_gamma   90.00
#
_symmetry.space_group_name_H-M   'P 1'
#
loop_
_entity.id
_entity.type
_entity.pdbx_description
1 polymer ?
#
loop_
_entity_poly.entity_id
_entity_poly.type
_entity_poly.pdbx_seq_one_letter_code
_entity_poly.pdbx_strand_id
1 'polypeptide(L)' 'MEETRPECRHWIGAERRHCREAGGVRPYLVGPRCPAHTPAALQGKPEPQPGPGWPIYRTQEET' A
#
# COMPACT_ATOMS: atom_id res chain seq x y z
N MET A 1 -26.23 -0.72 -2.54
CA MET A 1 -25.15 0.14 -2.05
C MET A 1 -24.17 0.27 -3.20
N GLU A 2 -23.95 1.47 -3.73
CA GLU A 2 -22.91 1.69 -4.72
C GLU A 2 -21.56 1.45 -4.04
N GLU A 3 -20.84 0.43 -4.52
CA GLU A 3 -19.50 0.12 -4.03
C GLU A 3 -18.54 1.12 -4.68
N THR A 4 -18.32 2.26 -4.02
CA THR A 4 -17.38 3.28 -4.50
C THR A 4 -16.00 2.65 -4.60
N ARG A 5 -15.51 2.49 -5.84
CA ARG A 5 -14.15 1.99 -6.09
C ARG A 5 -13.14 2.87 -5.35
N PRO A 6 -12.25 2.30 -4.52
CA PRO A 6 -11.30 3.10 -3.76
C PRO A 6 -10.33 3.84 -4.69
N GLU A 7 -10.14 5.13 -4.45
CA GLU A 7 -9.25 6.00 -5.22
C GLU A 7 -8.06 6.45 -4.37
N CYS A 8 -6.91 6.67 -5.04
CA CYS A 8 -5.73 7.22 -4.41
C CYS A 8 -6.00 8.64 -3.90
N ARG A 9 -5.79 8.84 -2.60
CA ARG A 9 -5.95 10.14 -1.94
C ARG A 9 -4.66 10.94 -1.79
N HIS A 10 -3.58 10.52 -2.45
CA HIS A 10 -2.31 11.23 -2.38
C HIS A 10 -2.45 12.65 -2.96
N TRP A 11 -1.88 13.65 -2.28
CA TRP A 11 -1.82 15.02 -2.75
C TRP A 11 -0.51 15.25 -3.49
N ILE A 12 -0.59 15.60 -4.77
CA ILE A 12 0.57 15.87 -5.62
C ILE A 12 0.89 17.35 -5.49
N GLY A 13 1.92 17.69 -4.72
CA GLY A 13 2.28 19.07 -4.41
C GLY A 13 2.57 19.92 -5.66
N ALA A 14 3.30 19.36 -6.63
CA ALA A 14 3.66 20.05 -7.87
C ALA A 14 2.44 20.39 -8.77
N GLU A 15 1.43 19.51 -8.78
CA GLU A 15 0.23 19.67 -9.61
C GLU A 15 -0.94 20.31 -8.86
N ARG A 16 -0.80 20.55 -7.54
CA ARG A 16 -1.83 21.11 -6.66
C ARG A 16 -3.18 20.38 -6.79
N ARG A 17 -3.15 19.05 -6.88
CA ARG A 17 -4.35 18.20 -6.97
C ARG A 17 -4.16 16.85 -6.28
N HIS A 18 -5.27 16.14 -6.05
CA HIS A 18 -5.23 14.73 -5.66
C HIS A 18 -5.02 13.81 -6.86
N CYS A 19 -4.35 12.69 -6.64
CA CYS A 19 -4.07 11.70 -7.68
C CYS A 19 -5.35 11.09 -8.29
N ARG A 20 -6.27 10.59 -7.45
CA ARG A 20 -7.54 9.92 -7.84
C ARG A 20 -7.43 8.65 -8.70
N GLU A 21 -6.22 8.14 -8.94
CA GLU A 21 -6.04 6.84 -9.60
C GLU A 21 -6.77 5.75 -8.81
N ALA A 22 -7.47 4.87 -9.52
CA ALA A 22 -8.26 3.80 -8.92
C ALA A 22 -7.72 2.39 -9.25
N GLY A 23 -6.75 2.29 -10.16
CA GLY A 23 -6.03 1.05 -10.47
C GLY A 23 -5.07 0.64 -9.35
N GLY A 24 -5.21 -0.60 -8.88
CA GLY A 24 -4.31 -1.20 -7.90
C GLY A 24 -4.24 -0.46 -6.56
N VAL A 25 -5.32 0.24 -6.18
CA VAL A 25 -5.35 1.01 -4.93
C VAL A 25 -5.37 0.07 -3.73
N ARG A 26 -4.43 0.31 -2.80
CA ARG A 26 -4.27 -0.45 -1.57
C ARG A 26 -4.53 0.45 -0.35
N PRO A 27 -5.11 -0.09 0.74
CA PRO A 27 -5.24 0.64 1.98
C PRO A 27 -3.87 0.76 2.68
N TYR A 28 -3.54 1.97 3.14
CA TYR A 28 -2.42 2.25 4.02
C TYR A 28 -2.90 3.08 5.20
N LEU A 29 -2.10 3.17 6.27
CA LEU A 29 -2.41 4.01 7.45
C LEU A 29 -2.70 5.47 7.09
N VAL A 30 -2.01 6.01 6.08
CA VAL A 30 -2.17 7.39 5.59
C VAL A 30 -3.35 7.56 4.61
N GLY A 31 -4.13 6.51 4.39
CA GLY A 31 -5.22 6.44 3.42
C GLY A 31 -4.88 5.64 2.15
N PRO A 32 -5.83 5.50 1.22
CA PRO A 32 -5.68 4.71 0.01
C PRO A 32 -4.59 5.27 -0.93
N ARG A 33 -3.75 4.38 -1.46
CA ARG A 33 -2.64 4.71 -2.39
C ARG A 33 -2.62 3.78 -3.59
N CYS A 34 -2.41 4.35 -4.78
CA CYS A 34 -2.09 3.59 -5.99
C CYS A 34 -0.61 3.15 -5.98
N PRO A 35 -0.19 2.25 -6.89
CA PRO A 35 1.18 1.72 -6.92
C PRO A 35 2.28 2.79 -7.03
N ALA A 36 2.00 3.90 -7.72
CA ALA A 36 2.92 5.03 -7.86
C ALA A 36 3.08 5.88 -6.57
N HIS A 37 2.11 5.83 -5.66
CA HIS A 37 2.07 6.65 -4.44
C HIS A 37 2.11 5.83 -3.15
N THR A 38 2.61 4.60 -3.21
CA THR A 38 2.90 3.82 -2.00
C THR A 38 4.03 4.51 -1.21
N PRO A 39 4.12 4.31 0.13
CA PRO A 39 5.23 4.85 0.91
C PRO A 39 6.62 4.42 0.40
N ALA A 40 6.75 3.23 -0.20
CA ALA A 40 7.99 2.77 -0.81
C ALA A 40 8.29 3.50 -2.13
N ALA A 41 7.30 3.65 -3.01
CA ALA A 41 7.44 4.36 -4.28
C ALA A 41 7.83 5.84 -4.08
N LEU A 42 7.23 6.52 -3.10
CA LEU A 42 7.59 7.89 -2.73
C LEU A 42 9.03 8.02 -2.20
N GLN A 43 9.60 6.93 -1.67
CA GLN A 43 11.01 6.85 -1.26
C GLN A 43 11.94 6.38 -2.41
N GLY A 44 11.42 6.15 -3.62
CA GLY A 44 12.17 5.60 -4.74
C GLY A 44 12.57 4.13 -4.55
N LYS A 45 11.90 3.40 -3.65
CA LYS A 45 12.17 1.99 -3.37
C LYS A 45 11.19 1.10 -4.14
N PRO A 46 11.62 -0.10 -4.56
CA PRO A 46 10.70 -1.08 -5.14
C PRO A 46 9.67 -1.53 -4.09
N GLU A 47 8.54 -2.06 -4.58
CA GLU A 47 7.54 -2.65 -3.69
C GLU A 47 8.13 -3.88 -2.96
N PRO A 48 7.99 -3.98 -1.63
CA PRO A 48 8.48 -5.14 -0.90
C PRO A 48 7.79 -6.41 -1.40
N GLN A 49 8.60 -7.41 -1.72
CA GLN A 49 8.08 -8.72 -2.12
C GLN A 49 7.29 -9.33 -0.95
N PRO A 50 6.19 -10.04 -1.22
CA PRO A 50 5.52 -10.80 -0.17
C PRO A 50 6.53 -11.74 0.48
N GLY A 51 6.65 -11.67 1.80
CA GLY A 51 7.48 -12.61 2.56
C GLY A 51 6.92 -14.04 2.49
N PRO A 52 7.59 -15.02 3.11
CA PRO A 52 7.20 -16.44 3.08
C PRO A 52 5.82 -16.78 3.70
N GLY A 53 5.00 -15.79 4.07
CA GLY A 53 3.73 -15.98 4.77
C GLY A 53 3.91 -16.26 6.27
N TRP A 54 2.79 -16.42 6.97
CA TRP A 54 2.73 -16.92 8.35
C TRP A 54 2.30 -18.40 8.32
N PRO A 55 2.77 -19.27 9.23
CA PRO A 55 3.69 -19.03 10.34
C PRO A 55 5.18 -19.21 9.98
N ILE A 56 6.04 -18.44 10.64
CA ILE A 56 7.52 -18.56 10.59
C ILE A 56 8.08 -19.65 11.55
N TYR A 57 7.19 -20.40 12.23
CA TYR A 57 7.40 -21.34 13.36
C TYR A 57 8.65 -21.12 14.22
N ARG A 58 8.47 -20.61 15.45
CA ARG A 58 9.39 -20.96 16.55
C ARG A 58 9.10 -22.41 16.94
N THR A 59 10.04 -23.31 16.72
CA THR A 59 10.04 -24.61 17.41
C THR A 59 10.12 -24.33 18.90
N GLN A 60 9.05 -24.63 19.64
CA GLN A 60 9.15 -24.73 21.10
C GLN A 60 9.79 -26.09 21.37
N GLU A 61 11.03 -26.10 21.83
CA GLU A 61 11.67 -27.32 22.31
C GLU A 61 10.93 -27.74 23.59
N GLU A 62 10.17 -28.82 23.51
CA GLU A 62 9.49 -29.47 24.63
C GLU A 62 10.56 -30.06 25.57
N THR A 63 10.56 -29.62 26.84
CA THR A 63 11.36 -30.22 27.93
C THR A 63 10.45 -31.03 28.85
#